data_AF-A0AAE1LFN2-F1
#
_entry.id   AF-A0AAE1LFN2-F1
#
_cell.length_a   1.000
_cell.length_b   1.000
_cell.length_c   1.000
_cell.angle_alpha   90.00
_cell.angle_beta   90.00
_cell.angle_gamma   90.00
#
_symmetry.space_group_name_H-M   'P 1'
#
loop_
_entity.id
_entity.type
_entity.pdbx_description
1 polymer ?
#
loop_
_entity_poly.entity_id
_entity_poly.type
_entity_poly.pdbx_seq_one_letter_code
_entity_poly.pdbx_strand_id
1 'polypeptide(L)'
;MSMRMWYKDTAGYMDEVKPQNNEGLKTRHELTKNSKMFEVMGPIHSDFFNQDRFLLNNVELRIKLTRQRDPFVLMSTFQNEKLLILDATLLVRKDFKTKPFQICTSDKFQKE
;
A
#
# COMPACT_ATOMS: atom_id res chain seq x y z
N MET A 1 -9.80 -8.07 1.64
CA MET A 1 -10.42 -6.81 1.16
C MET A 1 -9.37 -5.71 1.18
N SER A 2 -9.05 -5.08 0.06
CA SER A 2 -8.24 -3.85 0.05
C SER A 2 -9.12 -2.70 -0.42
N MET A 3 -9.33 -1.70 0.43
CA MET A 3 -10.04 -0.48 0.09
C MET A 3 -9.02 0.49 -0.55
N ARG A 4 -8.75 0.30 -1.85
CA ARG A 4 -7.70 1.03 -2.57
C ARG A 4 -8.18 2.19 -3.41
N MET A 5 -9.49 2.43 -3.40
CA MET A 5 -10.13 3.47 -4.22
C MET A 5 -9.80 3.35 -5.72
N TRP A 6 -9.46 2.14 -6.17
CA TRP A 6 -9.20 1.83 -7.57
C TRP A 6 -10.47 1.30 -8.20
N TYR A 7 -10.94 1.99 -9.22
CA TYR A 7 -12.08 1.61 -10.05
C TYR A 7 -11.63 1.69 -11.50
N LYS A 8 -12.01 0.68 -12.30
CA LYS A 8 -11.59 0.60 -13.70
C LYS A 8 -12.21 1.75 -14.48
N ASP A 9 -11.37 2.50 -15.19
CA ASP A 9 -11.81 3.59 -16.04
C ASP A 9 -12.44 3.06 -17.34
N THR A 10 -13.38 3.84 -17.91
CA THR A 10 -13.99 3.51 -19.20
C THR A 10 -12.97 3.67 -20.34
N ALA A 11 -12.87 2.68 -21.22
CA ALA A 11 -11.96 2.73 -22.36
C ALA A 11 -12.28 3.93 -23.27
N GLY A 12 -11.25 4.69 -23.68
CA GLY A 12 -11.40 5.90 -24.50
C GLY A 12 -11.66 7.18 -23.71
N TYR A 13 -11.94 7.09 -22.41
CA TYR A 13 -12.27 8.24 -21.54
C TYR A 13 -11.35 8.35 -20.32
N MET A 14 -10.14 7.80 -20.41
CA MET A 14 -9.18 7.75 -19.29
C MET A 14 -8.65 9.13 -18.90
N ASP A 15 -8.53 10.04 -19.88
CA ASP A 15 -8.03 11.41 -19.67
C ASP A 15 -9.14 12.42 -19.37
N GLU A 16 -10.40 11.97 -19.28
CA GLU A 16 -11.49 12.87 -18.92
C GLU A 16 -11.39 13.30 -17.46
N VAL A 17 -11.51 14.60 -17.23
CA VAL A 17 -11.49 15.18 -15.88
C VAL A 17 -12.90 15.25 -15.26
N LYS A 18 -13.95 15.11 -16.08
CA LYS A 18 -15.35 15.17 -15.64
C LYS A 18 -15.91 13.75 -15.46
N PRO A 19 -16.71 13.49 -14.41
CA PRO A 19 -17.23 12.15 -14.08
C PRO A 19 -18.42 11.71 -14.96
N GLN A 20 -18.43 12.06 -16.25
CA GLN A 20 -19.57 11.83 -17.13
C GLN A 20 -19.47 10.51 -17.90
N ASN A 21 -18.40 10.33 -18.67
CA ASN A 21 -18.23 9.13 -19.52
C ASN A 21 -17.32 8.07 -18.88
N ASN A 22 -16.51 8.47 -17.90
CA ASN A 22 -15.65 7.57 -17.14
C ASN A 22 -16.36 7.07 -15.86
N GLU A 23 -16.82 5.82 -15.87
CA GLU A 23 -17.52 5.18 -14.75
C GLU A 23 -16.63 5.05 -13.51
N GLY A 24 -15.36 4.67 -13.70
CA GLY A 24 -14.38 4.55 -12.62
C GLY A 24 -14.10 5.90 -11.93
N LEU A 25 -13.97 6.97 -12.72
CA LEU A 25 -13.87 8.32 -12.19
C LEU A 25 -15.15 8.74 -11.45
N LYS A 26 -16.33 8.43 -12.00
CA LYS A 26 -17.61 8.77 -11.39
C LYS A 26 -17.76 8.15 -10.00
N THR A 27 -17.45 6.86 -9.85
CA THR A 27 -17.49 6.20 -8.54
C THR A 27 -16.50 6.82 -7.55
N ARG A 28 -15.27 7.14 -7.98
CA ARG A 28 -14.29 7.82 -7.12
C ARG A 28 -14.78 9.20 -6.69
N HIS A 29 -15.30 9.98 -7.63
CA HIS A 29 -15.83 11.31 -7.37
C HIS A 29 -16.98 11.28 -6.36
N GLU A 30 -17.91 10.34 -6.49
CA GLU A 30 -19.03 10.20 -5.56
C GLU A 30 -18.58 9.90 -4.11
N LEU A 31 -17.46 9.20 -3.94
CA LEU A 31 -16.88 8.90 -2.64
C LEU A 31 -16.17 10.11 -2.00
N THR A 32 -15.62 11.03 -2.81
CA THR A 32 -14.84 12.18 -2.33
C THR A 32 -15.53 13.53 -2.43
N LYS A 33 -16.70 13.60 -3.09
CA LYS A 33 -17.42 14.87 -3.33
C LYS A 33 -17.62 15.66 -2.03
N ASN A 34 -17.64 16.99 -2.16
CA ASN A 34 -17.79 17.92 -1.04
C ASN A 34 -16.69 17.80 0.02
N SER A 35 -15.47 17.46 -0.40
CA SER A 35 -14.31 17.29 0.49
C SER A 35 -14.55 16.24 1.59
N LYS A 36 -15.33 15.20 1.27
CA LYS A 36 -15.62 14.11 2.21
C LYS A 36 -14.32 13.39 2.56
N MET A 37 -14.09 13.18 3.85
CA MET A 37 -12.99 12.36 4.33
C MET A 37 -13.20 10.91 3.88
N PHE A 38 -12.13 10.28 3.42
CA PHE A 38 -12.11 8.89 3.02
C PHE A 38 -10.86 8.23 3.55
N GLU A 39 -10.93 6.91 3.74
CA GLU A 39 -9.82 6.09 4.20
C GLU A 39 -9.46 5.08 3.12
N VAL A 40 -8.16 4.82 2.96
CA VAL A 40 -7.66 3.77 2.08
C VAL A 40 -6.82 2.78 2.88
N MET A 41 -7.03 1.50 2.60
CA MET A 41 -6.28 0.41 3.23
C MET A 41 -5.84 -0.59 2.16
N GLY A 42 -4.54 -0.84 2.10
CA GLY A 42 -3.97 -1.86 1.24
C GLY A 42 -2.49 -2.07 1.51
N PRO A 43 -1.90 -3.16 1.00
CA PRO A 43 -0.47 -3.37 1.07
C PRO A 43 0.30 -2.25 0.36
N ILE A 44 1.56 -2.06 0.74
CA ILE A 44 2.48 -1.23 -0.05
C ILE A 44 2.83 -2.02 -1.31
N HIS A 45 2.49 -1.48 -2.47
CA HIS A 45 2.82 -2.09 -3.75
C HIS A 45 4.30 -1.86 -4.06
N SER A 46 5.13 -2.83 -3.70
CA SER A 46 6.54 -2.91 -4.09
C SER A 46 6.92 -4.38 -4.15
N ASP A 47 7.72 -4.75 -5.15
CA ASP A 47 8.20 -6.12 -5.34
C ASP A 47 8.93 -6.66 -4.09
N PHE A 48 9.55 -5.76 -3.32
CA PHE A 48 10.22 -6.10 -2.07
C PHE A 48 9.27 -6.68 -1.00
N PHE A 49 8.01 -6.22 -0.97
CA PHE A 49 6.98 -6.70 -0.04
C PHE A 49 6.16 -7.87 -0.61
N ASN A 50 6.38 -8.23 -1.88
CA ASN A 50 5.65 -9.30 -2.56
C ASN A 50 6.52 -10.57 -2.77
N GLN A 51 7.56 -10.73 -1.96
CA GLN A 51 8.41 -11.92 -1.94
C GLN A 51 7.87 -12.97 -0.95
N ASP A 52 8.07 -14.25 -1.26
CA ASP A 52 7.66 -15.37 -0.39
C ASP A 52 8.57 -15.57 0.84
N ARG A 53 9.56 -14.69 1.02
CA ARG A 53 10.56 -14.79 2.08
C ARG A 53 10.38 -13.70 3.13
N PHE A 54 10.55 -14.10 4.39
CA PHE A 54 10.62 -13.15 5.49
C PHE A 54 11.93 -12.37 5.46
N LEU A 55 11.89 -11.16 6.01
CA LEU A 55 13.09 -10.38 6.28
C LEU A 55 13.98 -11.14 7.26
N LEU A 56 15.28 -11.13 7.00
CA LEU A 56 16.27 -11.70 7.91
C LEU A 56 16.21 -10.96 9.25
N ASN A 57 16.42 -11.71 10.33
CA ASN A 57 16.57 -11.13 11.65
C ASN A 57 17.75 -10.15 11.67
N ASN A 58 17.63 -9.10 12.47
CA ASN A 58 18.67 -8.09 12.69
C ASN A 58 19.06 -7.28 11.44
N VAL A 59 18.20 -7.23 10.41
CA VAL A 59 18.33 -6.29 9.30
C VAL A 59 17.44 -5.08 9.53
N GLU A 60 18.02 -3.89 9.47
CA GLU A 60 17.25 -2.64 9.54
C GLU A 60 16.55 -2.36 8.20
N LEU A 61 15.24 -2.15 8.23
CA LEU A 61 14.46 -1.72 7.08
C LEU A 61 13.92 -0.31 7.30
N ARG A 62 14.28 0.63 6.42
CA ARG A 62 13.76 2.00 6.44
C ARG A 62 12.83 2.23 5.25
N ILE A 63 11.56 2.52 5.55
CA ILE A 63 10.55 2.85 4.54
C ILE A 63 10.29 4.37 4.59
N LYS A 64 10.50 5.06 3.48
CA LYS A 64 10.19 6.49 3.34
C LYS A 64 9.07 6.67 2.31
N LEU A 65 7.88 7.02 2.78
CA LEU A 65 6.74 7.37 1.91
C LEU A 65 6.77 8.88 1.66
N THR A 66 6.96 9.28 0.40
CA THR A 66 6.98 10.70 0.00
C THR A 66 5.79 10.98 -0.89
N ARG A 67 4.96 11.94 -0.49
CA ARG A 67 3.79 12.38 -1.26
C ARG A 67 4.24 13.26 -2.43
N GLN A 68 3.62 13.06 -3.60
CA GLN A 68 3.77 13.93 -4.77
C GLN A 68 2.96 15.23 -4.63
N ARG A 69 3.28 16.23 -5.46
CA ARG A 69 2.56 17.52 -5.47
C ARG A 69 1.12 17.34 -5.95
N ASP A 70 0.22 18.17 -5.46
CA ASP A 70 -1.23 18.11 -5.68
C ASP A 70 -1.63 18.02 -7.17
N PRO A 71 -0.99 18.75 -8.11
CA PRO A 71 -1.31 18.65 -9.54
C PRO A 71 -1.06 17.28 -10.16
N PHE A 72 -0.21 16.45 -9.55
CA PHE A 72 0.08 15.09 -10.03
C PHE A 72 -0.74 14.01 -9.33
N VAL A 73 -1.40 14.36 -8.22
CA VAL A 73 -2.17 13.41 -7.41
C VAL A 73 -3.67 13.51 -7.72
N LEU A 74 -4.15 14.69 -8.09
CA LEU A 74 -5.56 14.96 -8.36
C LEU A 74 -5.79 15.30 -9.84
N MET A 75 -6.77 14.62 -10.44
CA MET A 75 -7.32 15.01 -11.75
C MET A 75 -8.32 16.15 -11.53
N SER A 76 -7.89 17.39 -11.74
CA SER A 76 -8.76 18.57 -11.61
C SER A 76 -8.54 19.57 -12.75
N THR A 77 -9.62 20.23 -13.18
CA THR A 77 -9.59 21.33 -14.13
C THR A 77 -9.23 22.67 -13.49
N PHE A 78 -9.58 22.88 -12.22
CA PHE A 78 -9.45 24.18 -11.55
C PHE A 78 -8.18 24.30 -10.71
N GLN A 79 -7.47 23.20 -10.46
CA GLN A 79 -6.21 23.12 -9.69
C GLN A 79 -6.26 23.78 -8.30
N ASN A 80 -7.46 24.02 -7.77
CA ASN A 80 -7.68 24.64 -6.46
C ASN A 80 -7.91 23.61 -5.36
N GLU A 81 -8.13 22.36 -5.75
CA GLU A 81 -8.33 21.23 -4.86
C GLU A 81 -6.98 20.74 -4.33
N LYS A 82 -6.98 20.44 -3.03
CA LYS A 82 -5.82 19.88 -2.34
C LYS A 82 -6.17 18.55 -1.72
N LEU A 83 -5.25 17.60 -1.79
CA LEU A 83 -5.33 16.39 -0.99
C LEU A 83 -4.65 16.65 0.35
N LEU A 84 -5.24 16.24 1.47
CA LEU A 84 -4.64 16.36 2.79
C LEU A 84 -4.60 14.98 3.43
N ILE A 85 -3.41 14.57 3.88
CA ILE A 85 -3.25 13.35 4.66
C ILE A 85 -3.48 13.75 6.11
N LEU A 86 -4.60 13.30 6.68
CA LEU A 86 -4.96 13.58 8.06
C LEU A 86 -4.24 12.64 9.02
N ASP A 87 -4.22 11.36 8.69
CA ASP A 87 -3.54 10.31 9.43
C ASP A 87 -3.00 9.25 8.47
N ALA A 88 -1.92 8.57 8.87
CA ALA A 88 -1.30 7.48 8.13
C ALA A 88 -0.68 6.48 9.10
N THR A 89 -1.24 5.27 9.14
CA THR A 89 -0.74 4.16 9.97
C THR A 89 -0.17 3.04 9.11
N LEU A 90 1.03 2.55 9.48
CA LEU A 90 1.64 1.37 8.87
C LEU A 90 1.46 0.15 9.77
N LEU A 91 0.71 -0.84 9.30
CA LEU A 91 0.52 -2.11 9.99
C LEU A 91 1.55 -3.13 9.52
N VAL A 92 2.47 -3.51 10.41
CA VAL A 92 3.46 -4.55 10.16
C VAL A 92 3.06 -5.82 10.89
N ARG A 93 2.88 -6.92 10.16
CA ARG A 93 2.64 -8.23 10.76
C ARG A 93 3.98 -8.85 11.15
N LYS A 94 4.13 -9.13 12.45
CA LYS A 94 5.29 -9.85 12.97
C LYS A 94 4.91 -11.31 13.14
N ASP A 95 5.43 -12.16 12.27
CA ASP A 95 5.31 -13.61 12.41
C ASP A 95 6.54 -14.16 13.14
N PHE A 96 6.30 -14.84 14.25
CA PHE A 96 7.33 -15.57 14.99
C PHE A 96 7.36 -17.04 14.52
N LYS A 97 7.87 -17.29 13.31
CA LYS A 97 8.15 -18.65 12.86
C LYS A 97 9.61 -18.99 13.09
N THR A 98 9.96 -19.33 14.32
CA THR A 98 11.21 -20.03 14.63
C THR A 98 10.90 -21.25 15.49
N LYS A 99 10.86 -22.44 14.86
CA LYS A 99 11.42 -23.62 15.54
C LYS A 99 12.95 -23.44 15.46
N PRO A 100 13.69 -23.62 16.56
CA PRO A 100 15.15 -23.55 16.50
C PRO A 100 15.64 -24.59 15.50
N PHE A 101 16.47 -24.15 14.57
CA PHE A 101 17.22 -25.01 13.68
C PHE A 101 18.22 -25.79 14.56
N GLN A 102 17.79 -26.91 15.13
CA GLN A 102 18.68 -27.85 15.81
C GLN A 102 19.54 -28.49 14.73
N ILE A 103 20.76 -27.98 14.55
CA ILE A 103 21.82 -28.78 13.94
C ILE A 103 22.05 -29.90 14.95
N CYS A 104 21.53 -31.09 14.64
CA CYS A 104 21.95 -32.32 15.31
C CYS A 104 23.45 -32.50 15.00
N THR A 105 24.33 -31.93 15.81
CA THR A 105 25.67 -32.47 15.96
C THR A 105 25.52 -33.80 16.68
N SER A 106 25.33 -34.86 15.90
CA SER A 106 25.62 -36.20 16.35
C SER A 106 27.13 -36.30 16.49
N ASP A 107 27.65 -36.12 17.70
CA ASP A 107 28.87 -36.80 18.11
C ASP A 107 28.73 -37.19 19.57
N LYS A 108 28.47 -38.48 19.75
CA LYS A 108 28.59 -39.16 21.03
C LYS A 108 30.08 -39.11 21.41
N PHE A 109 30.42 -38.41 22.48
CA PHE A 109 31.58 -38.78 23.28
C PHE A 109 31.06 -39.18 24.66
N GLN A 110 30.99 -40.50 24.87
CA GLN A 110 30.77 -41.06 26.18
C GLN A 110 32.03 -40.93 27.03
N LYS A 111 31.74 -40.79 28.31
CA LYS A 111 32.59 -40.73 29.49
C LYS A 111 33.56 -41.92 29.59
N GLU A 112 34.85 -41.61 29.74
CA GLU A 112 35.74 -42.19 30.77
C GLU A 112 36.57 -41.04 31.35
#